data_AF-A0A9X2M2F8-F1
#
_entry.id   AF-A0A9X2M2F8-F1
#
_cell.length_a   1.000
_cell.length_b   1.000
_cell.length_c   1.000
_cell.angle_alpha   90.00
_cell.angle_beta   90.00
_cell.angle_gamma   90.00
#
_symmetry.space_group_name_H-M   'P 1'
#
loop_
_entity.id
_entity.type
_entity.pdbx_description
1 polymer ?
#
loop_
_entity_poly.entity_id
_entity_poly.type
_entity_poly.pdbx_seq_one_letter_code
_entity_poly.pdbx_strand_id
1 'polypeptide(L)'
;MAIPATPTSPPAVTTAEALALDLMADGFSADDIRLRTEIAPDDLYRLAALHNVPSPHGTIEGFGCHRARREQPSEKCAPLEARCEAQFRARQRIADAERTLGRQHRTRRGRRNTLARA
;
A
#
# COMPACT_ATOMS: atom_id res chain seq x y z
N MET A 1 -23.76 20.55 34.61
CA MET A 1 -23.44 19.39 33.76
C MET A 1 -21.97 19.48 33.38
N ALA A 2 -21.17 18.47 33.75
CA ALA A 2 -19.75 18.43 33.43
C ALA A 2 -19.54 17.67 32.12
N ILE A 3 -18.85 18.28 31.16
CA ILE A 3 -18.42 17.61 29.93
C ILE A 3 -17.17 16.81 30.30
N PRO A 4 -17.14 15.47 30.17
CA PRO A 4 -15.90 14.73 30.35
C PRO A 4 -14.94 15.10 29.20
N ALA A 5 -13.92 15.90 29.51
CA ALA A 5 -12.81 16.11 28.61
C ALA A 5 -12.05 14.79 28.50
N THR A 6 -12.23 14.10 27.37
CA THR A 6 -11.34 12.99 27.00
C THR A 6 -9.97 13.59 26.69
N PRO A 7 -8.89 13.25 27.40
CA PRO A 7 -7.58 13.61 26.93
C PRO A 7 -7.31 12.81 25.65
N THR A 8 -7.42 13.46 24.50
CA THR A 8 -6.85 12.96 23.24
C THR A 8 -5.34 13.08 23.35
N SER A 9 -4.71 12.18 24.11
CA SER A 9 -3.27 11.96 23.92
C SER A 9 -3.11 11.37 22.52
N PRO A 10 -2.23 11.94 21.67
CA PRO A 10 -1.83 11.25 20.45
C PRO A 10 -1.28 9.86 20.84
N PRO A 11 -1.49 8.82 20.02
CA PRO A 11 -0.93 7.51 20.30
C PRO A 11 0.58 7.67 20.54
N ALA A 12 1.06 7.12 21.65
CA ALA A 12 2.48 7.15 21.97
C ALA A 12 3.23 6.40 20.86
N VAL A 13 4.18 7.09 20.23
CA VAL A 13 5.04 6.53 19.19
C VAL A 13 5.77 5.32 19.76
N THR A 14 5.70 4.19 19.08
CA THR A 14 6.40 2.97 19.48
C THR A 14 7.91 3.14 19.27
N THR A 15 8.74 2.34 19.96
CA THR A 15 10.19 2.36 19.76
C THR A 15 10.59 2.10 18.30
N ALA A 16 9.85 1.23 17.60
CA ALA A 16 10.07 0.93 16.19
C ALA A 16 9.76 2.13 15.29
N GLU A 17 8.67 2.86 15.56
CA GLU A 17 8.31 4.08 14.83
C GLU A 17 9.31 5.22 15.10
N ALA A 18 9.78 5.36 16.34
CA ALA A 18 10.80 6.35 16.69
C ALA A 18 12.12 6.06 15.95
N LEU A 19 12.57 4.80 15.95
CA LEU A 19 13.75 4.37 15.20
C LEU A 19 13.56 4.58 13.69
N ALA A 20 12.37 4.30 13.15
CA ALA A 20 12.08 4.54 11.74
C ALA A 20 12.18 6.02 11.39
N LEU A 21 11.68 6.92 12.24
CA LEU A 21 11.80 8.37 12.04
C LEU A 21 13.26 8.83 12.02
N ASP A 22 14.10 8.32 12.93
CA ASP A 22 15.53 8.63 12.96
C ASP A 22 16.23 8.14 11.68
N LEU A 23 15.99 6.90 11.26
CA LEU A 23 16.58 6.34 10.04
C LEU A 23 16.11 7.07 8.77
N MET A 24 14.87 7.56 8.74
CA MET A 24 14.38 8.41 7.64
C MET A 24 15.09 9.76 7.60
N ALA A 25 15.32 10.38 8.77
CA ALA A 25 16.09 11.61 8.87
C ALA A 25 17.54 11.44 8.41
N ASP A 26 18.14 10.26 8.68
CA ASP A 26 19.48 9.88 8.23
C ASP A 26 19.54 9.46 6.74
N GLY A 27 18.39 9.38 6.06
CA GLY A 27 18.32 9.12 4.61
C GLY A 27 18.41 7.65 4.21
N PHE A 28 18.14 6.71 5.12
CA PHE A 28 18.08 5.28 4.78
C PHE A 28 16.93 4.96 3.81
N SER A 29 17.11 3.89 3.03
CA SER A 29 16.09 3.40 2.08
C SER A 29 14.87 2.79 2.80
N ALA A 30 13.71 2.76 2.13
CA ALA A 30 12.50 2.17 2.71
C ALA A 30 12.68 0.68 3.05
N ASP A 31 13.39 -0.09 2.22
CA ASP A 31 13.69 -1.50 2.53
C ASP A 31 14.68 -1.66 3.68
N ASP A 32 15.70 -0.81 3.77
CA ASP A 32 16.64 -0.81 4.90
C ASP A 32 15.94 -0.56 6.23
N ILE A 33 14.99 0.37 6.23
CA ILE A 33 14.20 0.70 7.42
C ILE A 33 13.27 -0.45 7.74
N ARG A 34 12.55 -0.99 6.75
CA ARG A 34 11.68 -2.17 6.91
C ARG A 34 12.42 -3.37 7.50
N LEU A 35 13.65 -3.63 7.07
CA LEU A 35 14.47 -4.72 7.60
C LEU A 35 14.85 -4.53 9.07
N ARG A 36 14.93 -3.29 9.55
CA ARG A 36 15.35 -2.94 10.93
C ARG A 36 14.18 -2.74 11.88
N THR A 37 13.03 -2.29 11.37
CA THR A 37 11.87 -1.89 12.19
C THR A 37 10.65 -2.75 11.97
N GLU A 38 10.65 -3.61 10.94
CA GLU A 38 9.51 -4.42 10.48
C GLU A 38 8.28 -3.59 10.05
N ILE A 39 8.40 -2.26 9.99
CA ILE A 39 7.32 -1.38 9.56
C ILE A 39 7.16 -1.47 8.05
N ALA A 40 5.92 -1.69 7.60
CA ALA A 40 5.61 -1.76 6.19
C ALA A 40 5.88 -0.41 5.49
N PRO A 41 6.29 -0.39 4.21
CA PRO A 41 6.61 0.86 3.51
C PRO A 41 5.45 1.87 3.50
N ASP A 42 4.22 1.40 3.34
CA ASP A 42 3.02 2.26 3.40
C ASP A 42 2.87 2.98 4.74
N ASP A 43 3.21 2.30 5.84
CA ASP A 43 3.15 2.88 7.18
C ASP A 43 4.34 3.82 7.42
N LEU A 44 5.52 3.54 6.85
CA LEU A 44 6.64 4.49 6.84
C LEU A 44 6.29 5.80 6.13
N TYR A 45 5.59 5.74 4.98
CA TYR A 45 5.15 6.93 4.25
C TYR A 45 4.16 7.77 5.06
N ARG A 46 3.22 7.13 5.75
CA ARG A 46 2.26 7.80 6.63
C ARG A 46 2.95 8.40 7.84
N LEU A 47 3.88 7.68 8.45
CA LEU A 47 4.64 8.13 9.62
C LEU A 47 5.48 9.36 9.26
N ALA A 48 6.20 9.34 8.13
CA ALA A 48 6.96 10.48 7.64
C ALA A 48 6.06 11.70 7.37
N ALA A 49 4.87 11.50 6.78
CA ALA A 49 3.91 12.57 6.55
C ALA A 49 3.38 13.16 7.86
N LEU A 50 3.03 12.31 8.84
CA LEU A 50 2.50 12.72 10.14
C LEU A 50 3.51 13.54 10.95
N HIS A 51 4.79 13.15 10.91
CA HIS A 51 5.87 13.79 11.66
C HIS A 51 6.65 14.83 10.85
N ASN A 52 6.22 15.10 9.61
CA ASN A 52 6.88 16.01 8.68
C ASN A 52 8.39 15.75 8.47
N VAL A 53 8.77 14.47 8.47
CA VAL A 53 10.14 14.02 8.19
C VAL A 53 10.26 13.71 6.69
N PRO A 54 11.43 13.93 6.06
CA PRO A 54 11.69 13.48 4.71
C PRO A 54 11.47 11.97 4.62
N SER A 55 10.66 11.55 3.65
CA SER A 55 10.41 10.14 3.42
C SER A 55 11.43 9.58 2.42
N PRO A 56 11.84 8.29 2.52
CA PRO A 56 12.58 7.63 1.46
C PRO A 56 11.80 7.72 0.13
N HIS A 57 12.26 8.55 -0.79
CA HIS A 57 11.58 8.92 -2.02
C HIS A 57 12.46 8.69 -3.26
N GLY A 58 11.84 8.52 -4.43
CA GLY A 58 12.57 8.48 -5.71
C GLY A 58 13.36 7.20 -5.99
N THR A 59 13.24 6.17 -5.15
CA THR A 59 13.69 4.80 -5.44
C THR A 59 12.50 3.96 -5.90
N ILE A 60 12.76 2.78 -6.51
CA ILE A 60 11.70 1.82 -6.89
C ILE A 60 10.77 1.48 -5.72
N GLU A 61 11.27 1.55 -4.49
CA GLU A 61 10.51 1.31 -3.27
C GLU A 61 9.73 2.55 -2.80
N GLY A 62 10.25 3.75 -3.10
CA GLY A 62 9.88 5.07 -2.59
C GLY A 62 8.74 5.82 -3.32
N PHE A 63 7.78 5.14 -3.96
CA PHE A 63 6.77 5.81 -4.79
C PHE A 63 5.48 6.21 -4.04
N GLY A 64 5.34 5.88 -2.75
CA GLY A 64 4.15 6.17 -1.95
C GLY A 64 4.15 7.51 -1.20
N CYS A 65 5.27 8.23 -1.18
CA CYS A 65 5.45 9.41 -0.31
C CYS A 65 4.45 10.54 -0.60
N HIS A 66 4.27 10.92 -1.87
CA HIS A 66 3.32 11.96 -2.28
C HIS A 66 1.87 11.53 -2.06
N ARG A 67 1.56 10.26 -2.31
CA ARG A 67 0.24 9.69 -2.04
C ARG A 67 -0.12 9.75 -0.55
N ALA A 68 0.84 9.46 0.33
CA ALA A 68 0.64 9.55 1.78
C ALA A 68 0.41 11.00 2.24
N ARG A 69 1.10 11.97 1.61
CA ARG A 69 0.89 13.41 1.83
C ARG A 69 -0.32 14.00 1.10
N ARG A 70 -0.97 13.23 0.21
CA ARG A 70 -2.03 13.69 -0.70
C ARG A 70 -1.57 14.82 -1.62
N GLU A 71 -0.31 14.77 -2.03
CA GLU A 71 0.34 15.71 -2.93
C GLU A 71 0.47 15.10 -4.34
N GLN A 72 0.73 15.95 -5.34
CA GLN A 72 1.07 15.46 -6.67
C GLN A 72 2.47 14.84 -6.68
N PRO A 73 2.69 13.74 -7.40
CA PRO A 73 4.00 13.12 -7.48
C PRO A 73 5.03 14.05 -8.13
N SER A 74 6.20 14.16 -7.52
CA SER A 74 7.36 14.81 -8.16
C SER A 74 7.77 14.11 -9.46
N GLU A 75 8.52 14.80 -10.32
CA GLU A 75 9.03 14.25 -11.60
C GLU A 75 9.76 12.89 -11.43
N LYS A 76 10.44 12.69 -10.29
CA LYS A 76 11.13 11.43 -9.98
C LYS A 76 10.17 10.32 -9.56
N CYS A 77 9.07 10.65 -8.89
CA CYS A 77 8.09 9.67 -8.40
C CYS A 77 7.02 9.32 -9.45
N ALA A 78 6.66 10.25 -10.33
CA ALA A 78 5.57 10.05 -11.30
C ALA A 78 5.77 8.84 -12.23
N PRO A 79 6.96 8.57 -12.79
CA PRO A 79 7.18 7.37 -13.62
C PRO A 79 7.03 6.06 -12.84
N LEU A 80 7.44 6.07 -11.56
CA LEU A 80 7.36 4.89 -10.68
C LEU A 80 5.91 4.60 -10.29
N GLU A 81 5.15 5.63 -9.93
CA GLU A 81 3.72 5.52 -9.64
C GLU A 81 2.94 4.99 -10.85
N ALA A 82 3.18 5.54 -12.05
CA ALA A 82 2.57 5.06 -13.29
C ALA A 82 2.89 3.60 -13.58
N ARG A 83 4.13 3.16 -13.33
CA ARG A 83 4.54 1.76 -13.49
C ARG A 83 3.81 0.83 -12.52
N CYS A 84 3.68 1.24 -11.26
CA CYS A 84 2.96 0.46 -10.25
C CYS A 84 1.46 0.37 -10.55
N GLU A 85 0.82 1.46 -10.99
CA GLU A 85 -0.56 1.42 -11.46
C GLU A 85 -0.74 0.47 -12.65
N ALA A 86 0.17 0.53 -13.63
CA ALA A 86 0.12 -0.34 -14.80
C ALA A 86 0.22 -1.83 -14.40
N GLN A 87 1.09 -2.17 -13.45
CA GLN A 87 1.20 -3.53 -12.91
C GLN A 87 -0.06 -3.95 -12.16
N PHE A 88 -0.63 -3.07 -11.34
CA PHE A 88 -1.89 -3.35 -10.63
C PHE A 88 -3.03 -3.65 -11.62
N ARG A 89 -3.19 -2.81 -12.65
CA ARG A 89 -4.19 -3.03 -13.72
C ARG A 89 -3.93 -4.32 -14.50
N ALA A 90 -2.67 -4.67 -14.75
CA ALA A 90 -2.33 -5.94 -15.41
C ALA A 90 -2.74 -7.15 -14.56
N ARG A 91 -2.44 -7.13 -13.25
CA ARG A 91 -2.85 -8.19 -12.31
C ARG A 91 -4.37 -8.31 -12.20
N GLN A 92 -5.07 -7.17 -12.15
CA GLN A 92 -6.53 -7.15 -12.13
C GLN A 92 -7.12 -7.83 -13.36
N ARG A 93 -6.59 -7.54 -14.56
CA ARG A 93 -7.03 -8.20 -15.80
C ARG A 93 -6.82 -9.71 -15.78
N ILE A 94 -5.70 -10.19 -15.22
CA ILE A 94 -5.44 -11.62 -15.07
C ILE A 94 -6.49 -12.25 -14.14
N ALA A 95 -6.72 -11.66 -12.96
CA ALA A 95 -7.71 -12.15 -12.00
C ALA A 95 -9.14 -12.17 -12.58
N ASP A 96 -9.51 -11.15 -13.35
CA ASP A 96 -10.81 -11.07 -14.01
C ASP A 96 -10.96 -12.12 -15.13
N ALA A 97 -9.89 -12.36 -15.89
CA ALA A 97 -9.85 -13.42 -16.89
C ALA A 97 -10.00 -14.80 -16.24
N GLU A 98 -9.28 -15.09 -15.17
CA GLU A 98 -9.40 -16.33 -14.40
C GLU A 98 -10.82 -16.55 -13.87
N ARG A 99 -11.43 -15.50 -13.31
CA ARG A 99 -12.82 -15.53 -12.83
C ARG A 99 -13.81 -15.83 -13.97
N THR A 100 -13.58 -15.23 -15.14
CA THR A 100 -14.43 -15.42 -16.32
C THR A 100 -14.31 -16.85 -16.87
N LEU A 101 -13.09 -17.37 -17.00
CA LEU A 101 -12.83 -18.75 -17.42
C LEU A 101 -13.42 -19.76 -16.43
N GLY A 102 -13.28 -19.52 -15.12
CA GLY A 102 -13.87 -20.34 -14.07
C GLY A 102 -15.40 -20.38 -14.14
N ARG A 103 -16.05 -19.25 -14.42
CA ARG A 103 -17.51 -19.19 -14.65
C ARG A 103 -17.93 -19.97 -15.89
N GLN A 104 -17.20 -19.85 -17.00
CA GLN A 104 -17.48 -20.59 -18.24
C GLN A 104 -17.35 -22.11 -18.04
N HIS A 105 -16.36 -22.57 -17.27
CA HIS A 105 -16.20 -23.99 -16.96
C HIS A 105 -17.35 -24.55 -16.11
N ARG A 106 -17.86 -23.77 -15.15
CA ARG A 106 -19.01 -24.18 -14.31
C ARG A 106 -20.31 -24.24 -15.11
N THR A 107 -20.60 -23.27 -15.98
CA THR A 107 -21.82 -23.28 -16.80
C THR A 107 -21.80 -24.41 -17.84
N ARG A 108 -20.63 -24.74 -18.39
CA ARG A 108 -20.47 -25.87 -19.34
C ARG A 108 -20.69 -27.24 -18.69
N ARG A 109 -20.27 -27.44 -17.43
CA ARG A 109 -20.56 -28.67 -16.68
C ARG A 109 -22.04 -28.80 -16.31
N GLY A 110 -22.70 -27.70 -15.91
CA GLY A 110 -24.14 -27.68 -15.63
C GLY A 110 -25.01 -28.03 -16.85
N ARG A 111 -24.62 -27.55 -18.05
CA ARG A 111 -25.31 -27.89 -19.31
C ARG A 111 -25.15 -29.34 -19.76
N ARG A 112 -23.99 -29.97 -19.52
CA ARG A 112 -23.82 -31.41 -19.83
C ARG A 112 -24.67 -32.29 -18.91
N ASN A 113 -24.78 -31.94 -17.63
CA ASN A 113 -25.56 -32.73 -16.68
C ASN A 113 -27.08 -32.61 -16.88
N THR A 114 -27.56 -31.56 -17.56
CA THR A 114 -28.98 -31.40 -17.89
C THR A 114 -29.36 -32.16 -19.17
N LEU A 115 -28.46 -32.28 -20.15
CA LEU A 115 -28.68 -33.08 -21.36
C LEU A 115 -28.53 -34.59 -21.13
N ALA A 116 -27.77 -35.03 -20.12
CA ALA A 116 -27.63 -36.44 -19.78
C ALA A 116 -28.76 -37.00 -18.89
N ARG A 117 -29.79 -36.18 -18.59
CA ARG A 117 -30.88 -36.50 -17.65
C ARG A 117 -32.28 -36.36 -18.25
N ALA A 118 -32.39 -36.10 -19.55
CA ALA A 118 -33.62 -36.11 -20.34
C ALA A 118 -33.62 -37.35 -21.24
#